data_AF-A0A9E4ZBT9-F1
#
_entry.id   AF-A0A9E4ZBT9-F1
#
_cell.length_a   1.000
_cell.length_b   1.000
_cell.length_c   1.000
_cell.angle_alpha   90.00
_cell.angle_beta   90.00
_cell.angle_gamma   90.00
#
_symmetry.space_group_name_H-M   'P 1'
#
loop_
_entity.id
_entity.type
_entity.pdbx_description
1 polymer ?
#
loop_
_entity_poly.entity_id
_entity_poly.type
_entity_poly.pdbx_seq_one_letter_code
_entity_poly.pdbx_strand_id
1 'polypeptide(L)' 'MSKADIVRLGMKLQAPLELTWSCYQGGDAPCGRCDSCILRANGFRDAGFPDPALPPREDPAKDA' A
#
# COMPACT_ATOMS: atom_id res chain seq x y z
N MET A 1 6.41 -12.87 -10.70
CA MET A 1 5.32 -12.42 -9.80
C MET A 1 5.39 -10.91 -9.68
N SER A 2 4.34 -10.19 -10.11
CA SER A 2 4.27 -8.72 -9.99
C SER A 2 3.91 -8.30 -8.56
N LYS A 3 4.11 -7.02 -8.19
CA LYS A 3 3.65 -6.51 -6.88
C LYS A 3 2.13 -6.61 -6.69
N ALA A 4 1.36 -6.45 -7.77
CA ALA A 4 -0.08 -6.66 -7.75
C ALA A 4 -0.43 -8.12 -7.42
N ASP A 5 0.32 -9.10 -7.95
CA ASP A 5 0.10 -10.52 -7.63
C ASP A 5 0.40 -10.81 -6.15
N ILE A 6 1.43 -10.17 -5.57
CA ILE A 6 1.73 -10.28 -4.14
C ILE A 6 0.57 -9.74 -3.31
N VAL A 7 0.04 -8.57 -3.66
CA VAL A 7 -1.11 -7.97 -2.97
C VAL A 7 -2.33 -8.89 -3.06
N ARG A 8 -2.69 -9.36 -4.27
CA ARG A 8 -3.83 -10.28 -4.45
C ARG A 8 -3.67 -11.55 -3.63
N LEU A 9 -2.47 -12.13 -3.58
CA LEU A 9 -2.18 -13.31 -2.77
C LEU A 9 -2.31 -13.00 -1.27
N GLY A 10 -1.75 -11.88 -0.80
CA GLY A 10 -1.87 -11.45 0.60
C GLY A 10 -3.32 -11.25 1.03
N MET A 11 -4.13 -10.58 0.20
CA MET A 11 -5.57 -10.40 0.43
C MET A 11 -6.30 -11.74 0.46
N LYS A 12 -6.02 -12.64 -0.49
CA LYS A 12 -6.61 -14.00 -0.54
C LYS A 12 -6.29 -14.82 0.71
N LEU A 13 -5.09 -14.65 1.26
CA LEU A 13 -4.62 -15.36 2.45
C LEU A 13 -5.00 -14.66 3.76
N GLN A 14 -5.67 -13.50 3.70
CA GLN A 14 -5.96 -12.66 4.86
C GLN A 14 -4.70 -12.34 5.67
N ALA A 15 -3.57 -12.11 4.98
CA ALA A 15 -2.34 -11.68 5.62
C ALA A 15 -2.55 -10.28 6.25
N PRO A 16 -1.95 -9.98 7.42
CA PRO A 16 -2.12 -8.71 8.12
C PRO A 16 -1.32 -7.59 7.44
N LEU A 17 -1.70 -7.22 6.22
CA LEU A 17 -0.97 -6.27 5.38
C LEU A 17 -0.94 -4.85 5.97
N GLU A 18 -1.86 -4.53 6.87
CA GLU A 18 -1.91 -3.30 7.69
C GLU A 18 -0.74 -3.18 8.67
N LEU A 19 -0.13 -4.31 9.05
CA LEU A 19 1.00 -4.36 9.97
C LEU A 19 2.36 -4.44 9.25
N THR A 20 2.40 -4.21 7.94
CA THR A 20 3.61 -4.48 7.15
C THR A 20 3.96 -3.37 6.17
N TRP A 21 5.24 -3.00 6.15
CA TRP A 21 5.88 -2.28 5.05
C TRP A 21 7.39 -2.42 5.10
N SER A 22 8.03 -2.50 3.93
CA SER A 22 9.50 -2.51 3.79
C SER A 22 10.06 -1.11 3.51
N CYS A 23 9.41 -0.07 4.06
CA CYS A 23 9.83 1.33 3.88
C CYS A 23 11.32 1.48 4.22
N TYR A 24 12.11 2.03 3.29
CA TYR A 24 13.54 2.24 3.53
C TYR A 24 13.82 3.30 4.60
N GLN A 25 12.84 4.15 4.90
CA GLN A 25 12.92 5.13 5.96
C GLN A 25 12.41 4.58 7.31
N GLY A 26 11.84 3.37 7.33
CA GLY A 26 11.19 2.82 8.51
C GLY A 26 10.05 3.69 9.02
N GLY A 27 9.89 3.76 10.34
CA GLY A 27 8.87 4.52 11.03
C GLY A 27 7.54 3.77 11.20
N ASP A 28 6.56 4.47 11.78
CA ASP A 28 5.23 3.93 12.13
C ASP A 28 4.26 3.89 10.94
N ALA A 29 4.68 4.42 9.77
CA ALA A 29 3.91 4.37 8.53
C ALA A 29 4.84 4.38 7.30
N PRO A 30 4.39 3.88 6.13
CA PRO A 30 5.13 4.01 4.88
C PRO A 30 5.39 5.47 4.53
N CYS A 31 6.64 5.85 4.23
CA CYS A 31 7.00 7.25 3.97
C CYS A 31 6.42 7.82 2.65
N GLY A 32 5.88 6.98 1.77
CA GLY A 32 5.26 7.38 0.50
C GLY A 32 6.22 7.86 -0.59
N ARG A 33 7.52 8.02 -0.30
CA ARG A 33 8.50 8.66 -1.19
C ARG A 33 9.72 7.83 -1.56
N CYS A 34 9.99 6.71 -0.87
CA CYS A 34 11.08 5.81 -1.24
C CYS A 34 10.63 4.75 -2.25
N ASP A 35 11.58 4.12 -2.96
CA ASP A 35 11.27 3.12 -3.99
C ASP A 35 10.36 2.00 -3.49
N SER A 36 10.62 1.47 -2.29
CA SER A 36 9.76 0.43 -1.71
C SER A 36 8.31 0.92 -1.46
N CYS A 37 8.12 2.17 -1.07
CA CYS A 37 6.79 2.73 -0.87
C CYS A 37 6.08 2.95 -2.21
N ILE A 38 6.79 3.43 -3.23
CA ILE A 38 6.25 3.62 -4.59
C ILE A 38 5.84 2.27 -5.19
N LEU A 39 6.68 1.25 -5.06
CA LEU A 39 6.37 -0.12 -5.50
C LEU A 39 5.16 -0.71 -4.77
N ARG A 40 5.02 -0.45 -3.46
CA ARG A 40 3.85 -0.87 -2.68
C ARG A 40 2.59 -0.17 -3.20
N ALA A 41 2.62 1.16 -3.33
CA ALA A 41 1.48 1.95 -3.79
C ALA A 41 1.03 1.52 -5.20
N ASN A 42 1.96 1.30 -6.13
CA ASN A 42 1.65 0.75 -7.46
C ASN A 42 1.05 -0.66 -7.36
N GLY A 43 1.61 -1.52 -6.51
CA GLY A 43 1.09 -2.87 -6.28
C GLY A 43 -0.38 -2.90 -5.82
N PHE A 44 -0.74 -2.06 -4.85
CA PHE A 44 -2.12 -1.94 -4.36
C PHE A 44 -3.05 -1.35 -5.42
N ARG A 45 -2.64 -0.25 -6.08
CA ARG A 45 -3.40 0.36 -7.17
C ARG A 45 -3.70 -0.64 -8.29
N ASP A 46 -2.67 -1.33 -8.78
CA ASP A 46 -2.78 -2.26 -9.90
C ASP A 46 -3.51 -3.57 -9.50
N ALA A 47 -3.55 -3.90 -8.21
CA ALA A 47 -4.34 -4.99 -7.67
C ALA A 47 -5.83 -4.62 -7.47
N GLY A 48 -6.17 -3.33 -7.49
CA GLY A 48 -7.53 -2.83 -7.25
C GLY A 48 -7.94 -2.83 -5.77
N PHE A 49 -6.98 -2.79 -4.85
CA PHE A 49 -7.23 -2.77 -3.41
C PHE A 49 -6.67 -1.47 -2.79
N PRO A 50 -7.35 -0.88 -1.79
CA PRO A 50 -6.73 0.14 -0.95
C PRO A 50 -5.56 -0.47 -0.16
N ASP A 51 -4.53 0.33 0.11
CA ASP A 51 -3.42 -0.09 0.97
C ASP A 51 -3.86 0.01 2.44
N PRO A 52 -4.01 -1.12 3.16
CA PRO A 52 -4.52 -1.11 4.53
C PRO A 52 -3.50 -0.59 5.56
N ALA A 53 -2.23 -0.39 5.17
CA ALA A 53 -1.23 0.25 6.02
C ALA A 53 -1.20 1.78 5.87
N LEU A 54 -2.06 2.35 5.02
CA LEU A 54 -2.21 3.79 4.86
C LEU A 54 -3.60 4.22 5.34
N PRO A 55 -3.72 5.41 5.95
CA PRO A 55 -5.03 5.98 6.20
C PRO A 55 -5.79 6.19 4.88
N PRO A 56 -7.13 6.19 4.89
CA PRO A 56 -7.92 6.61 3.75
C PRO A 56 -7.41 7.97 3.28
N ARG A 57 -7.05 8.10 2.01
CA ARG A 57 -6.70 9.42 1.47
C ARG A 57 -7.96 10.27 1.49
N GLU A 58 -7.90 11.42 2.16
CA GLU A 58 -8.86 12.49 1.93
C GLU A 58 -8.73 12.92 0.47
N ASP A 59 -9.84 12.86 -0.25
CA ASP A 59 -9.88 13.24 -1.66
C ASP A 59 -9.96 14.78 -1.73
N PRO A 60 -8.91 15.48 -2.19
CA PRO A 60 -8.94 16.93 -2.27
C PRO A 60 -10.03 17.45 -3.22
N ALA A 61 -10.54 16.59 -4.12
CA ALA A 61 -11.61 16.93 -5.05
C ALA A 61 -13.02 16.82 -4.44
N LYS A 62 -13.17 16.32 -3.20
CA LYS A 62 -14.47 16.28 -2.52
C LYS A 62 -14.89 17.61 -1.89
N ASP A 63 -13.92 18.50 -1.63
CA ASP A 63 -14.13 19.80 -0.99
C ASP A 63 -14.00 20.99 -1.98
N ALA A 64 -13.90 20.71 -3.28
CA ALA A 64 -13.77 21.70 -4.36
C ALA A 64 -15.06 21.88 -5.17
#